data_AF-A0A3S4D754-F1
#
_entry.id   AF-A0A3S4D754-F1
#
_cell.length_a   1.000
_cell.length_b   1.000
_cell.length_c   1.000
_cell.angle_alpha   90.00
_cell.angle_beta   90.00
_cell.angle_gamma   90.00
#
_symmetry.space_group_name_H-M   'P 1'
#
loop_
_entity.id
_entity.type
_entity.pdbx_description
1 polymer ?
#
loop_
_entity_poly.entity_id
_entity_poly.type
_entity_poly.pdbx_seq_one_letter_code
_entity_poly.pdbx_strand_id
1 'polypeptide(L)'
;MPTRLKRPPFWRPLGLTVALLAFQGYLGYSAISGQFGIESREQILADIRVLKDRSSALQAEIDAFEHRVSLMNPRHLDPDLVVERARALLNMANADDILVMVEPGTGKPISGKFVELIDNELISIIEADSTL
;
A
#
# COMPACT_ATOMS: atom_id res chain seq x y z
N MET A 1 0.28 64.46 68.46
CA MET A 1 1.04 63.55 67.55
C MET A 1 0.36 63.55 66.19
N PRO A 2 0.90 64.17 65.13
CA PRO A 2 0.31 64.04 63.80
C PRO A 2 0.83 62.75 63.14
N THR A 3 -0.07 61.84 62.79
CA THR A 3 0.24 60.66 61.97
C THR A 3 0.19 61.05 60.49
N ARG A 4 1.34 61.02 59.80
CA ARG A 4 1.43 61.31 58.35
C ARG A 4 1.07 60.05 57.56
N LEU A 5 -0.16 59.98 57.04
CA LEU A 5 -0.57 58.96 56.08
C LEU A 5 -0.09 59.34 54.67
N LYS A 6 0.80 58.51 54.12
CA LYS A 6 1.32 58.62 52.76
C LYS A 6 0.20 58.24 51.79
N ARG A 7 -0.31 59.21 51.01
CA ARG A 7 -1.37 58.96 50.03
C ARG A 7 -0.86 57.96 48.98
N PRO A 8 -1.54 56.82 48.76
CA PRO A 8 -1.10 55.86 47.77
C PRO A 8 -1.20 56.48 46.36
N PRO A 9 -0.25 56.19 45.46
CA PRO A 9 -0.23 56.75 44.14
C PRO A 9 -1.38 56.18 43.29
N PHE A 10 -2.39 57.01 43.04
CA PHE A 10 -3.57 56.72 42.21
C PHE A 10 -3.25 56.29 40.77
N TRP A 11 -2.06 56.61 40.26
CA TRP A 11 -1.63 56.24 38.91
C TRP A 11 -1.36 54.73 38.74
N ARG A 12 -1.07 54.00 39.83
CA ARG A 12 -0.82 52.56 39.78
C ARG A 12 -2.03 51.74 39.31
N PRO A 13 -3.23 51.88 39.93
CA PRO A 13 -4.41 51.15 39.45
C PRO A 13 -4.80 51.59 38.04
N LEU A 14 -4.61 52.87 37.69
CA LEU A 14 -4.95 53.38 36.36
C LEU A 14 -4.08 52.73 35.26
N GLY A 15 -2.77 52.67 35.49
CA GLY A 15 -1.85 51.93 34.60
C GLY A 15 -2.19 50.45 34.48
N LEU A 16 -2.56 49.81 35.61
CA LEU A 16 -2.99 48.40 35.62
C LEU A 16 -4.25 48.19 34.76
N THR A 17 -5.27 49.05 34.90
CA THR A 17 -6.53 48.92 34.15
C THR A 17 -6.36 49.08 32.64
N VAL A 18 -5.51 50.03 32.22
CA VAL A 18 -5.20 50.23 30.79
C VAL A 18 -4.43 49.03 30.22
N ALA A 19 -3.45 48.50 30.97
CA ALA A 19 -2.73 47.31 30.56
C ALA A 19 -3.63 46.08 30.45
N LEU A 20 -4.58 45.91 31.37
CA LEU A 20 -5.56 44.82 31.32
C LEU A 20 -6.50 44.95 30.11
N LEU A 21 -6.98 46.16 29.81
CA LEU A 21 -7.81 46.41 28.63
C LEU A 21 -7.06 46.13 27.33
N ALA A 22 -5.80 46.58 27.23
CA ALA A 22 -4.96 46.29 26.08
C ALA A 22 -4.70 44.78 25.91
N PHE A 23 -4.43 44.09 27.02
CA PHE A 23 -4.24 42.64 27.02
C PHE A 23 -5.52 41.90 26.58
N GLN A 24 -6.68 42.32 27.06
CA GLN A 24 -7.96 41.72 26.68
C GLN A 24 -8.31 41.97 25.21
N GLY A 25 -7.99 43.15 24.67
CA GLY A 25 -8.10 43.45 23.24
C GLY A 25 -7.16 42.59 22.39
N TYR A 26 -5.90 42.44 22.82
CA TYR A 26 -4.93 41.57 22.15
C TYR A 26 -5.35 40.10 22.16
N LEU A 27 -5.84 39.59 23.29
CA LEU A 27 -6.39 38.24 23.38
C LEU A 27 -7.62 38.06 22.48
N GLY A 28 -8.52 39.05 22.42
CA GLY A 28 -9.66 39.02 21.50
C GLY A 28 -9.23 38.95 20.04
N TYR A 29 -8.27 39.79 19.64
CA TYR A 29 -7.70 39.77 18.28
C TYR A 29 -7.02 38.42 17.98
N SER A 30 -6.17 37.94 18.89
CA SER A 30 -5.46 36.67 18.76
C SER A 30 -6.38 35.45 18.73
N ALA A 31 -7.52 35.49 19.43
CA ALA A 31 -8.53 34.44 19.38
C ALA A 31 -9.26 34.39 18.03
N ILE A 32 -9.42 35.53 17.36
CA ILE A 32 -10.04 35.63 16.04
C ILE A 32 -9.05 35.26 14.93
N SER A 33 -7.80 35.76 15.02
CA SER A 33 -6.74 35.52 14.03
C SER A 33 -5.93 34.25 14.26
N GLY A 34 -6.19 33.52 15.35
CA GLY A 34 -5.46 32.31 15.71
C GLY A 34 -5.79 31.15 14.78
N GLN A 35 -4.88 30.17 14.71
CA GLN A 35 -5.01 28.94 13.91
C GLN A 35 -6.31 28.12 14.17
N PHE A 36 -7.06 28.41 15.24
CA PHE A 36 -8.34 27.79 15.59
C PHE A 36 -9.54 28.77 15.51
N GLY A 37 -9.36 29.92 14.85
CA GLY A 37 -10.41 30.89 14.61
C GLY A 37 -11.57 30.32 13.80
N ILE A 38 -12.69 31.03 13.78
CA ILE A 38 -13.92 30.56 13.11
C ILE A 38 -13.67 30.28 11.61
N GLU A 39 -12.80 31.07 10.98
CA GLU A 39 -12.43 30.93 9.56
C GLU A 39 -11.61 29.66 9.27
N SER A 40 -10.76 29.21 10.18
CA SER A 40 -9.92 28.02 9.95
C SER A 40 -10.66 26.70 10.17
N ARG A 41 -11.85 26.73 10.79
CA ARG A 41 -12.66 25.52 11.02
C ARG A 41 -13.02 24.80 9.72
N GLU A 42 -13.37 25.53 8.67
CA GLU A 42 -13.75 24.92 7.40
C GLU A 42 -12.54 24.22 6.74
N GLN A 43 -11.37 24.86 6.76
CA GLN A 43 -10.12 24.27 6.28
C GLN A 43 -9.73 23.03 7.09
N ILE A 44 -9.79 23.10 8.41
CA ILE A 44 -9.50 21.95 9.29
C ILE A 44 -10.47 20.78 9.00
N LEU A 45 -11.75 21.06 8.80
CA LEU A 45 -12.73 20.02 8.46
C LEU A 45 -12.48 19.44 7.06
N ALA A 46 -12.07 20.26 6.09
CA ALA A 46 -11.68 19.80 4.77
C ALA A 46 -10.45 18.89 4.83
N ASP A 47 -9.42 19.29 5.59
CA ASP A 47 -8.21 18.48 5.80
C ASP A 47 -8.54 17.15 6.49
N ILE A 48 -9.40 17.16 7.51
CA ILE A 48 -9.87 15.93 8.16
C ILE A 48 -10.55 15.00 7.15
N ARG A 49 -11.40 15.54 6.26
CA ARG A 49 -12.05 14.73 5.21
C ARG A 49 -11.03 14.13 4.26
N VAL A 50 -10.11 14.93 3.73
CA VAL A 50 -9.05 14.46 2.82
C VAL A 50 -8.21 13.37 3.49
N LEU A 51 -7.84 13.56 4.75
CA LEU A 51 -7.02 12.60 5.48
C LEU A 51 -7.79 11.29 5.76
N LYS A 52 -9.08 11.39 6.07
CA LYS A 52 -9.97 10.23 6.24
C LYS A 52 -10.14 9.46 4.94
N ASP A 53 -10.32 10.15 3.82
CA ASP A 53 -10.46 9.52 2.51
C ASP A 53 -9.17 8.78 2.13
N ARG A 54 -8.00 9.40 2.32
CA ARG A 54 -6.69 8.75 2.13
C ARG A 54 -6.52 7.53 3.03
N SER A 55 -6.90 7.64 4.30
CA SER A 55 -6.84 6.52 5.24
C SER A 55 -7.74 5.37 4.79
N SER A 56 -8.93 5.66 4.28
CA SER A 56 -9.87 4.64 3.82
C SER A 56 -9.38 3.92 2.56
N ALA A 57 -8.78 4.66 1.63
CA ALA A 57 -8.17 4.11 0.42
C ALA A 57 -6.99 3.19 0.76
N LEU A 58 -6.12 3.64 1.68
CA LEU A 58 -4.98 2.84 2.11
C LEU A 58 -5.41 1.59 2.88
N GLN A 59 -6.46 1.69 3.70
CA GLN A 59 -7.02 0.51 4.37
C GLN A 59 -7.55 -0.51 3.36
N ALA A 60 -8.27 -0.07 2.33
CA ALA A 60 -8.76 -0.97 1.28
C ALA A 60 -7.61 -1.68 0.54
N GLU A 61 -6.47 -0.99 0.35
CA GLU A 61 -5.28 -1.59 -0.24
C GLU A 61 -4.63 -2.61 0.69
N ILE A 62 -4.54 -2.31 1.99
CA ILE A 62 -4.08 -3.26 3.01
C ILE A 62 -4.98 -4.51 3.01
N ASP A 63 -6.31 -4.34 3.04
CA ASP A 63 -7.25 -5.45 3.04
C ASP A 63 -7.11 -6.32 1.79
N ALA A 64 -6.89 -5.70 0.62
CA ALA A 64 -6.65 -6.43 -0.63
C ALA A 64 -5.33 -7.22 -0.59
N PHE A 65 -4.28 -6.66 -0.01
CA PHE A 65 -3.00 -7.37 0.16
C PHE A 65 -3.08 -8.46 1.22
N GLU A 66 -3.74 -8.22 2.35
CA GLU A 66 -3.99 -9.24 3.37
C GLU A 66 -4.77 -10.41 2.78
N HIS A 67 -5.78 -10.13 1.95
CA HIS A 67 -6.50 -11.19 1.25
C HIS A 67 -5.58 -11.99 0.32
N ARG A 68 -4.76 -11.33 -0.51
CA ARG A 68 -3.80 -12.02 -1.39
C ARG A 68 -2.76 -12.82 -0.61
N VAL A 69 -2.23 -12.26 0.48
CA VAL A 69 -1.28 -12.93 1.38
C VAL A 69 -1.95 -14.12 2.06
N SER A 70 -3.24 -14.02 2.41
CA SER A 70 -4.00 -15.16 2.96
C SER A 70 -4.12 -16.30 1.95
N LEU A 71 -4.36 -15.97 0.68
CA LEU A 71 -4.39 -16.94 -0.42
C LEU A 71 -3.01 -17.55 -0.70
N MET A 72 -1.93 -16.81 -0.40
CA MET A 72 -0.55 -17.29 -0.54
C MET A 72 0.04 -17.84 0.77
N ASN A 73 -0.72 -17.87 1.88
CA ASN A 73 -0.13 -18.10 3.20
C ASN A 73 0.33 -19.56 3.36
N PRO A 74 1.66 -19.80 3.46
CA PRO A 74 2.24 -21.12 3.57
C PRO A 74 2.29 -21.66 5.01
N ARG A 75 1.63 -21.04 6.00
CA ARG A 75 1.48 -21.70 7.31
C ARG A 75 0.49 -22.87 7.28
N HIS A 76 -0.20 -23.03 6.13
CA HIS A 76 -0.77 -24.29 5.64
C HIS A 76 -0.08 -24.74 4.33
N LEU A 77 1.18 -24.36 4.08
CA LEU A 77 1.95 -24.97 2.99
C LEU A 77 2.17 -26.40 3.42
N ASP A 78 1.58 -27.29 2.66
CA ASP A 78 1.83 -28.70 2.81
C ASP A 78 3.35 -28.92 2.74
N PRO A 79 3.97 -29.57 3.74
CA PRO A 79 5.37 -29.98 3.65
C PRO A 79 5.69 -30.67 2.32
N ASP A 80 4.72 -31.39 1.77
CA ASP A 80 4.82 -32.05 0.47
C ASP A 80 5.07 -31.07 -0.68
N LEU A 81 4.46 -29.87 -0.67
CA LEU A 81 4.70 -28.85 -1.72
C LEU A 81 6.13 -28.31 -1.69
N VAL A 82 6.73 -28.18 -0.50
CA VAL A 82 8.13 -27.77 -0.36
C VAL A 82 9.06 -28.88 -0.85
N VAL A 83 8.74 -30.13 -0.52
CA VAL A 83 9.49 -31.30 -0.96
C VAL A 83 9.41 -31.46 -2.48
N GLU A 84 8.23 -31.31 -3.08
CA GLU A 84 8.03 -31.34 -4.52
C GLU A 84 8.81 -30.23 -5.23
N ARG A 85 8.81 -29.00 -4.67
CA ARG A 85 9.61 -27.92 -5.24
C ARG A 85 11.11 -28.18 -5.14
N ALA A 86 11.57 -28.76 -4.03
CA ALA A 86 12.96 -29.17 -3.87
C ALA A 86 13.34 -30.29 -4.86
N ARG A 87 12.48 -31.30 -5.02
CA ARG A 87 12.62 -32.40 -5.99
C ARG A 87 12.75 -31.88 -7.42
N ALA A 88 11.84 -31.00 -7.82
CA ALA A 88 11.84 -30.39 -9.14
C ALA A 88 13.12 -29.59 -9.42
N LEU A 89 13.65 -28.87 -8.42
CA LEU A 89 14.91 -28.14 -8.55
C LEU A 89 16.13 -29.06 -8.62
N LEU A 90 16.11 -30.18 -7.90
CA LEU A 90 17.15 -31.21 -7.92
C LEU A 90 17.01 -32.20 -9.08
N ASN A 91 16.02 -31.98 -9.97
CA ASN A 91 15.67 -32.86 -11.08
C ASN A 91 15.47 -34.33 -10.65
N MET A 92 14.85 -34.51 -9.48
CA MET A 92 14.60 -35.80 -8.85
C MET A 92 13.08 -36.10 -8.90
N ALA A 93 12.72 -37.34 -9.23
CA ALA A 93 11.34 -37.81 -9.36
C ALA A 93 11.20 -39.19 -8.70
N ASN A 94 10.02 -39.53 -8.17
CA ASN A 94 9.75 -40.88 -7.69
C ASN A 94 9.41 -41.83 -8.85
N ALA A 95 9.47 -43.13 -8.57
CA ALA A 95 9.17 -44.17 -9.56
C ALA A 95 7.73 -44.11 -10.11
N ASP A 96 6.81 -43.53 -9.35
CA ASP A 96 5.39 -43.43 -9.70
C ASP A 96 4.99 -42.06 -10.28
N ASP A 97 5.94 -41.12 -10.44
CA ASP A 97 5.65 -39.76 -10.90
C ASP A 97 5.60 -39.66 -12.43
N ILE A 98 4.62 -38.93 -12.97
CA ILE A 98 4.49 -38.67 -14.42
C ILE A 98 5.27 -37.41 -14.77
N LEU A 99 6.37 -37.56 -15.51
CA LEU A 99 7.21 -36.47 -15.96
C LEU A 99 6.71 -35.89 -17.29
N VAL A 100 6.23 -34.65 -17.25
CA VAL A 100 5.90 -33.87 -18.46
C VAL A 100 7.04 -32.92 -18.76
N MET A 101 7.88 -33.29 -19.71
CA MET A 101 8.94 -32.42 -20.21
C MET A 101 8.31 -31.31 -21.07
N VAL A 102 8.86 -30.10 -20.99
CA VAL A 102 8.32 -28.90 -21.66
C VAL A 102 9.45 -28.20 -22.43
N GLU A 103 9.14 -27.71 -23.63
CA GLU A 103 10.11 -26.98 -24.45
C GLU A 103 10.34 -25.56 -23.86
N PRO A 104 11.60 -25.18 -23.54
CA PRO A 104 11.90 -24.00 -22.72
C PRO A 104 11.53 -22.65 -23.36
N GLY A 105 11.35 -22.61 -24.69
CA GLY A 105 10.95 -21.39 -25.40
C GLY A 105 9.45 -21.22 -25.61
N THR A 106 8.66 -22.30 -25.51
CA THR A 106 7.24 -22.32 -25.90
C THR A 106 6.31 -22.73 -24.77
N GLY A 107 6.81 -23.33 -23.69
CA GLY A 107 5.98 -23.74 -22.54
C GLY A 107 5.03 -24.89 -22.86
N LYS A 108 5.19 -25.54 -24.02
CA LYS A 108 4.35 -26.65 -24.48
C LYS A 108 5.00 -27.99 -24.11
N PRO A 109 4.22 -29.00 -23.69
CA PRO A 109 4.75 -30.33 -23.41
C PRO A 109 5.40 -30.92 -24.67
N ILE A 110 6.57 -31.53 -24.55
CA ILE A 110 7.23 -32.23 -25.66
C ILE A 110 6.56 -33.58 -26.00
N SER A 111 5.53 -33.97 -25.25
CA SER A 111 4.66 -35.09 -25.60
C SER A 111 3.73 -34.68 -26.72
N GLY A 112 3.99 -35.16 -27.94
CA GLY A 112 3.05 -35.07 -29.05
C GLY A 112 3.49 -34.31 -30.31
N LYS A 113 4.78 -34.21 -30.64
CA LYS A 113 5.19 -33.97 -32.04
C LYS A 113 5.15 -35.29 -32.85
N PHE A 114 4.05 -36.04 -32.78
CA PHE A 114 3.68 -36.90 -33.90
C PHE A 114 2.98 -35.98 -34.88
N VAL A 115 3.76 -35.36 -35.77
CA VAL A 115 3.18 -34.86 -37.01
C VAL A 115 2.74 -36.13 -37.74
N GLU A 116 1.45 -36.46 -37.70
CA GLU A 116 0.85 -37.33 -38.71
C GLU A 116 1.17 -36.64 -40.05
N LEU A 117 2.22 -37.13 -40.69
CA LEU A 117 2.50 -36.82 -42.08
C LEU A 117 1.28 -37.35 -42.84
N ILE A 118 0.36 -36.45 -43.14
CA ILE A 118 -0.77 -36.70 -44.03
C ILE A 118 -0.16 -37.30 -45.31
N ASP A 119 -0.69 -38.43 -45.79
CA ASP A 119 -0.11 -39.27 -46.85
C ASP A 119 0.44 -38.48 -48.06
N ASN A 120 -0.15 -37.32 -48.37
CA ASN A 120 0.25 -36.44 -49.45
C ASN A 120 1.65 -35.81 -49.30
N GLU A 121 2.13 -35.56 -48.07
CA GLU A 121 3.48 -35.02 -47.79
C GLU A 121 4.56 -36.12 -47.82
N LEU A 122 4.18 -37.38 -47.54
CA LEU A 122 5.08 -38.52 -47.65
C LEU A 122 5.36 -38.87 -49.13
N ILE A 123 4.34 -38.80 -49.98
CA ILE A 123 4.47 -39.07 -51.42
C ILE A 123 5.40 -38.04 -52.09
N SER A 124 5.30 -36.76 -51.74
CA SER A 124 6.15 -35.71 -52.34
C SER A 124 7.63 -35.84 -51.95
N ILE A 125 7.93 -36.30 -50.73
CA ILE A 125 9.30 -36.54 -50.27
C ILE A 125 9.90 -37.77 -50.96
N ILE A 126 9.13 -38.85 -51.11
CA ILE A 126 9.57 -40.07 -51.80
C ILE A 126 9.79 -39.80 -53.29
N GLU A 127 8.93 -39.01 -53.92
CA GLU A 127 9.06 -38.63 -55.34
C GLU A 127 10.25 -37.70 -55.59
N ALA A 128 10.57 -36.80 -54.65
CA ALA A 128 11.75 -35.96 -54.72
C ALA A 128 13.07 -36.77 -54.61
N ASP A 129 13.11 -37.80 -53.77
CA ASP A 129 14.29 -38.65 -53.57
C ASP A 129 14.48 -39.67 -54.71
N SER A 130 13.40 -40.06 -55.40
CA SER A 130 13.42 -41.00 -56.53
C SER A 130 13.84 -40.37 -57.88
N THR A 131 14.21 -39.09 -57.91
CA THR A 131 14.71 -38.39 -59.11
C THR A 131 16.24 -38.18 -59.13
N LEU A 132 16.96 -38.84 -58.22
CA LEU A 132 18.41 -39.05 -58.28
C LEU A 132 18.74 -40.49 -58.71
#